data_AF-A0A4W2BKJ3-F1
#
_entry.id   AF-A0A4W2BKJ3-F1
#
_cell.length_a   1.000
_cell.length_b   1.000
_cell.length_c   1.000
_cell.angle_alpha   90.00
_cell.angle_beta   90.00
_cell.angle_gamma   90.00
#
_symmetry.space_group_name_H-M   'P 1'
#
loop_
_entity.id
_entity.type
_entity.pdbx_description
1 polymer ?
#
loop_
_entity_poly.entity_id
_entity_poly.type
_entity_poly.pdbx_seq_one_letter_code
_entity_poly.pdbx_strand_id
1 'polypeptide(L)'
;IFTMPMKSIRKILKVVQLDSIQDLEVNCIWKLATLSRFLPHLGRMGNLRRLLLSENCVNQLSAQFLNLPHLQELYLDSISFLEGRLHQVLRCLNTPLETLSITNCLISESDLTYLSQCPSVSLLKDLGLSGVNLTSLNLESLQVLIERTSATLQELDLDECGIMDSQFSALLPSLSGCSQLTTFSFCGNPISMAVLESLLHHTMGLSKLSHVLYPAPLESYEDVHGTLHLGLLAQLHARLKQLLCKSGRSSMFWVSASPCPHCGDQILYDTEPILCPCYLPD
;
A
#
# COMPACT_ATOMS: atom_id res chain seq x y z
N ILE A 1 3.38 19.94 5.69
CA ILE A 1 3.15 21.43 5.76
C ILE A 1 1.71 21.72 5.35
N PHE A 2 0.77 21.71 6.29
CA PHE A 2 -0.65 21.84 5.97
C PHE A 2 -1.05 23.30 5.76
N THR A 3 -1.65 23.61 4.61
CA THR A 3 -2.40 24.85 4.28
C THR A 3 -1.71 26.21 4.54
N MET A 4 -0.44 26.23 4.94
CA MET A 4 0.29 27.45 5.28
C MET A 4 0.62 28.29 4.03
N PRO A 5 0.40 29.61 4.05
CA PRO A 5 0.87 30.48 2.98
C PRO A 5 2.39 30.41 2.80
N MET A 6 2.87 30.49 1.56
CA MET A 6 4.30 30.45 1.26
C MET A 6 5.15 31.47 2.01
N LYS A 7 4.57 32.63 2.35
CA LYS A 7 5.26 33.63 3.17
C LYS A 7 5.59 33.09 4.56
N SER A 8 4.70 32.31 5.15
CA SER A 8 4.89 31.66 6.45
C SER A 8 5.89 30.51 6.34
N ILE A 9 5.78 29.70 5.29
CA ILE A 9 6.73 28.61 5.02
C ILE A 9 8.14 29.15 4.85
N ARG A 10 8.33 30.24 4.09
CA ARG A 10 9.63 30.91 3.97
C ARG A 10 10.16 31.46 5.29
N LYS A 11 9.30 31.93 6.19
CA LYS A 11 9.75 32.38 7.52
C LYS A 11 10.25 31.18 8.34
N ILE A 12 9.52 30.06 8.30
CA ILE A 12 9.91 28.82 8.99
C ILE A 12 11.23 28.28 8.41
N LEU A 13 11.33 28.14 7.09
CA LEU A 13 12.54 27.65 6.40
C LEU A 13 13.77 28.57 6.57
N LYS A 14 13.58 29.80 7.05
CA LYS A 14 14.69 30.72 7.41
C LYS A 14 15.19 30.52 8.84
N VAL A 15 14.36 30.00 9.72
CA VAL A 15 14.67 29.76 11.14
C VAL A 15 15.11 28.32 11.37
N VAL A 16 14.57 27.38 10.59
CA VAL A 16 14.90 25.96 10.65
C VAL A 16 16.18 25.69 9.87
N GLN A 17 17.06 24.88 10.44
CA GLN A 17 18.19 24.30 9.72
C GLN A 17 17.67 23.22 8.78
N LEU A 18 17.69 23.47 7.47
CA LEU A 18 17.11 22.55 6.49
C LEU A 18 17.76 21.15 6.53
N ASP A 19 19.05 21.10 6.81
CA ASP A 19 19.79 19.85 6.98
C ASP A 19 19.35 19.04 8.22
N SER A 20 18.59 19.60 9.17
CA SER A 20 18.09 18.83 10.32
C SER A 20 16.74 18.16 10.05
N ILE A 21 16.11 18.42 8.90
CA ILE A 21 14.79 17.88 8.56
C ILE A 21 14.94 16.43 8.09
N GLN A 22 14.22 15.51 8.74
CA GLN A 22 14.23 14.08 8.42
C GLN A 22 12.91 13.58 7.85
N ASP A 23 11.81 14.26 8.13
CA ASP A 23 10.47 13.93 7.66
C ASP A 23 9.84 15.18 7.03
N LEU A 24 9.32 15.03 5.81
CA LEU A 24 8.65 16.08 5.09
C LEU A 24 7.40 15.55 4.38
N GLU A 25 6.28 16.14 4.74
CA GLU A 25 5.04 16.01 4.00
C GLU A 25 4.79 17.25 3.13
N VAL A 26 4.79 17.05 1.82
CA VAL A 26 4.44 18.06 0.82
C VAL A 26 3.04 17.76 0.30
N ASN A 27 2.06 18.41 0.92
CA ASN A 27 0.68 18.36 0.46
C ASN A 27 0.47 19.41 -0.65
N CYS A 28 -0.01 18.97 -1.81
CA CYS A 28 0.14 19.69 -3.05
C CYS A 28 -1.11 20.44 -3.55
N ILE A 29 -1.89 20.98 -2.61
CA ILE A 29 -2.79 22.12 -2.84
C ILE A 29 -2.00 23.37 -3.32
N TRP A 30 -0.67 23.31 -3.28
CA TRP A 30 0.21 24.38 -3.72
C TRP A 30 0.17 24.58 -5.23
N LYS A 31 -0.15 25.81 -5.66
CA LYS A 31 0.02 26.24 -7.05
C LYS A 31 1.46 25.97 -7.52
N LEU A 32 1.62 25.64 -8.80
CA LEU A 32 2.93 25.35 -9.41
C LEU A 32 4.00 26.41 -9.11
N ALA A 33 3.65 27.70 -9.13
CA ALA A 33 4.57 28.79 -8.77
C ALA A 33 5.05 28.74 -7.31
N THR A 34 4.21 28.27 -6.40
CA THR A 34 4.57 28.04 -5.00
C THR A 34 5.54 26.89 -4.88
N LEU A 35 5.26 25.78 -5.57
CA LEU A 35 6.12 24.61 -5.57
C LEU A 35 7.50 24.93 -6.12
N SER A 36 7.58 25.60 -7.27
CA SER A 36 8.85 26.01 -7.88
C SER A 36 9.71 26.89 -6.96
N ARG A 37 9.09 27.67 -6.05
CA ARG A 37 9.80 28.45 -5.04
C ARG A 37 10.25 27.62 -3.83
N PHE A 38 9.63 26.48 -3.59
CA PHE A 38 9.97 25.55 -2.52
C PHE A 38 11.10 24.59 -2.92
N LEU A 39 11.14 24.13 -4.17
CA LEU A 39 12.11 23.13 -4.66
C LEU A 39 13.56 23.37 -4.24
N PRO A 40 14.13 24.59 -4.31
CA PRO A 40 15.52 24.82 -3.91
C PRO A 40 15.77 24.58 -2.41
N HIS A 41 14.72 24.63 -1.58
CA HIS A 41 14.82 24.29 -0.17
C HIS A 41 14.81 22.78 0.06
N LEU A 42 14.05 22.02 -0.74
CA LEU A 42 14.04 20.57 -0.66
C LEU A 42 15.42 19.97 -0.96
N GLY A 43 16.10 20.46 -2.00
CA GLY A 43 17.45 20.03 -2.32
C GLY A 43 18.52 20.38 -1.27
N ARG A 44 18.15 21.13 -0.23
CA ARG A 44 18.99 21.44 0.93
C ARG A 44 18.60 20.65 2.19
N MET A 45 17.71 19.66 2.07
CA MET A 45 17.31 18.78 3.16
C MET A 45 18.07 17.45 3.03
N GLY A 46 19.41 17.49 3.11
CA GLY A 46 20.24 16.33 2.80
C GLY A 46 20.00 15.12 3.71
N ASN A 47 19.53 15.34 4.94
CA ASN A 47 19.21 14.28 5.91
C ASN A 47 17.75 13.80 5.87
N LEU A 48 17.00 14.17 4.83
CA LEU A 48 15.62 13.72 4.68
C LEU A 48 15.58 12.20 4.48
N ARG A 49 14.83 11.52 5.35
CA ARG A 49 14.62 10.07 5.34
C ARG A 49 13.24 9.70 4.81
N ARG A 50 12.22 10.47 5.18
CA ARG A 50 10.83 10.26 4.80
C ARG A 50 10.30 11.43 3.99
N LEU A 51 9.73 11.12 2.83
CA LEU A 51 9.09 12.09 1.96
C LEU A 51 7.71 11.60 1.53
N LEU A 52 6.68 12.36 1.87
CA LEU A 52 5.33 12.17 1.35
C LEU A 52 4.98 13.27 0.35
N LEU A 53 4.59 12.86 -0.84
CA LEU A 53 4.14 13.72 -1.92
C LEU A 53 2.70 13.39 -2.27
N SER A 54 1.80 14.38 -2.17
CA SER A 54 0.47 14.26 -2.75
C SER A 54 0.37 15.00 -4.10
N GLU A 55 -0.69 14.76 -4.89
CA GLU A 55 -1.19 15.54 -6.05
C GLU A 55 -0.19 16.44 -6.86
N ASN A 56 -0.06 16.28 -8.18
CA ASN A 56 0.57 17.29 -9.09
C ASN A 56 2.04 17.71 -8.86
N CYS A 57 2.79 17.08 -7.95
CA CYS A 57 4.12 17.57 -7.55
C CYS A 57 5.32 16.91 -8.25
N VAL A 58 5.11 15.75 -8.89
CA VAL A 58 6.20 14.84 -9.27
C VAL A 58 7.12 15.39 -10.37
N ASN A 59 6.57 16.00 -11.42
CA ASN A 59 7.38 16.42 -12.58
C ASN A 59 8.48 17.42 -12.21
N GLN A 60 8.26 18.27 -11.21
CA GLN A 60 9.23 19.30 -10.81
C GLN A 60 10.17 18.84 -9.69
N LEU A 61 9.83 17.74 -9.01
CA LEU A 61 10.59 17.21 -7.89
C LEU A 61 11.68 16.22 -8.31
N SER A 62 11.56 15.59 -9.48
CA SER A 62 12.52 14.60 -10.01
C SER A 62 13.99 15.01 -9.83
N ALA A 63 14.34 16.24 -10.22
CA ALA A 63 15.70 16.75 -10.09
C ALA A 63 16.18 16.95 -8.63
N GLN A 64 15.26 17.14 -7.68
CA GLN A 64 15.60 17.34 -6.26
C GLN A 64 15.91 16.01 -5.55
N PHE A 65 15.39 14.88 -6.02
CA PHE A 65 15.69 13.56 -5.44
C PHE A 65 17.18 13.22 -5.47
N LEU A 66 17.93 13.74 -6.46
CA LEU A 66 19.38 13.60 -6.52
C LEU A 66 20.10 14.19 -5.30
N ASN A 67 19.47 15.16 -4.64
CA ASN A 67 20.00 15.85 -3.46
C ASN A 67 19.47 15.27 -2.13
N LEU A 68 18.80 14.12 -2.17
CA LEU A 68 18.26 13.43 -0.99
C LEU A 68 18.98 12.08 -0.78
N PRO A 69 20.29 12.09 -0.44
CA PRO A 69 21.12 10.89 -0.37
C PRO A 69 20.78 9.96 0.81
N HIS A 70 19.85 10.34 1.68
CA HIS A 70 19.45 9.57 2.86
C HIS A 70 17.96 9.17 2.82
N LEU A 71 17.30 9.36 1.69
CA LEU A 71 15.89 9.00 1.54
C LEU A 71 15.73 7.47 1.60
N GLN A 72 14.85 7.02 2.49
CA GLN A 72 14.55 5.61 2.74
C GLN A 72 13.06 5.32 2.59
N GLU A 73 12.19 6.30 2.85
CA GLU A 73 10.74 6.14 2.76
C GLU A 73 10.16 7.14 1.77
N LEU A 74 9.46 6.63 0.77
CA LEU A 74 8.78 7.43 -0.24
C LEU A 74 7.30 7.08 -0.29
N TYR A 75 6.45 8.06 -0.03
CA TYR A 75 5.00 7.95 -0.10
C TYR A 75 4.50 8.86 -1.23
N LEU A 76 3.75 8.28 -2.16
CA LEU A 76 3.17 8.91 -3.33
C LEU A 76 1.66 8.72 -3.26
N ASP A 77 0.90 9.79 -3.01
CA ASP A 77 -0.55 9.69 -2.81
C ASP A 77 -1.33 10.56 -3.80
N SER A 78 -2.32 9.97 -4.47
CA SER A 78 -3.26 10.69 -5.34
C SER A 78 -2.56 11.49 -6.47
N ILE A 79 -1.48 10.96 -7.03
CA ILE A 79 -0.72 11.61 -8.11
C ILE A 79 -1.27 11.17 -9.47
N SER A 80 -2.20 11.99 -9.99
CA SER A 80 -2.86 11.78 -11.29
C SER A 80 -1.90 11.66 -12.49
N PHE A 81 -0.71 12.28 -12.42
CA PHE A 81 0.26 12.29 -13.51
C PHE A 81 1.34 11.20 -13.40
N LEU A 82 1.22 10.26 -12.46
CA LEU A 82 2.23 9.22 -12.26
C LEU A 82 2.25 8.19 -13.40
N GLU A 83 1.11 7.99 -14.07
CA GLU A 83 0.96 7.04 -15.17
C GLU A 83 2.00 7.27 -16.27
N GLY A 84 2.76 6.21 -16.57
CA GLY A 84 3.88 6.14 -17.52
C GLY A 84 5.13 6.89 -17.08
N ARG A 85 5.17 7.43 -15.85
CA ARG A 85 6.19 8.39 -15.39
C ARG A 85 6.84 8.02 -14.07
N LEU A 86 6.51 6.88 -13.46
CA LEU A 86 7.13 6.44 -12.20
C LEU A 86 8.66 6.36 -12.32
N HIS A 87 9.15 5.95 -13.49
CA HIS A 87 10.58 5.90 -13.79
C HIS A 87 11.30 7.25 -13.63
N GLN A 88 10.63 8.38 -13.84
CA GLN A 88 11.24 9.72 -13.71
C GLN A 88 11.56 10.08 -12.26
N VAL A 89 10.83 9.48 -11.32
CA VAL A 89 10.99 9.67 -9.87
C VAL A 89 12.08 8.76 -9.37
N LEU A 90 11.90 7.45 -9.60
CA LEU A 90 12.74 6.42 -8.99
C LEU A 90 14.16 6.39 -9.56
N ARG A 91 14.36 6.76 -10.84
CA ARG A 91 15.71 6.81 -11.43
C ARG A 91 16.64 7.83 -10.77
N CYS A 92 16.07 8.81 -10.05
CA CYS A 92 16.83 9.87 -9.40
C CYS A 92 17.18 9.54 -7.95
N LEU A 93 16.74 8.38 -7.43
CA LEU A 93 17.08 7.90 -6.10
C LEU A 93 18.44 7.21 -6.14
N ASN A 94 19.36 7.70 -5.31
CA ASN A 94 20.71 7.12 -5.17
C ASN A 94 20.80 6.06 -4.08
N THR A 95 19.78 5.95 -3.23
CA THR A 95 19.70 4.99 -2.13
C THR A 95 18.57 3.99 -2.34
N PRO A 96 18.75 2.74 -1.88
CA PRO A 96 17.66 1.80 -1.78
C PRO A 96 16.65 2.28 -0.74
N LEU A 97 15.37 2.25 -1.11
CA LEU A 97 14.25 2.51 -0.23
C LEU A 97 14.02 1.30 0.68
N GLU A 98 13.60 1.58 1.90
CA GLU A 98 13.03 0.62 2.85
C GLU A 98 11.50 0.59 2.73
N THR A 99 10.86 1.73 2.42
CA THR A 99 9.41 1.84 2.28
C THR A 99 9.05 2.56 0.98
N LEU A 100 8.17 1.96 0.20
CA LEU A 100 7.54 2.58 -0.96
C LEU A 100 6.03 2.38 -0.88
N SER A 101 5.30 3.49 -0.80
CA SER A 101 3.85 3.49 -0.80
C SER A 101 3.35 4.33 -1.97
N ILE A 102 2.59 3.73 -2.88
CA ILE A 102 1.92 4.40 -4.00
C ILE A 102 0.42 4.20 -3.79
N THR A 103 -0.26 5.22 -3.29
CA THR A 103 -1.68 5.13 -2.95
C THR A 103 -2.54 5.97 -3.88
N ASN A 104 -3.71 5.46 -4.26
CA ASN A 104 -4.71 6.18 -5.06
C ASN A 104 -4.14 6.80 -6.37
N CYS A 105 -3.12 6.16 -6.95
CA CYS A 105 -2.47 6.64 -8.18
C CYS A 105 -2.86 5.76 -9.37
N LEU A 106 -2.86 6.37 -10.56
CA LEU A 106 -2.91 5.62 -11.81
C LEU A 106 -1.48 5.20 -12.18
N ILE A 107 -1.30 3.90 -12.45
CA ILE A 107 -0.05 3.34 -12.95
C ILE A 107 -0.32 2.53 -14.21
N SER A 108 0.64 2.52 -15.12
CA SER A 108 0.62 1.71 -16.33
C SER A 108 1.43 0.43 -16.16
N GLU A 109 1.28 -0.51 -17.10
CA GLU A 109 2.11 -1.72 -17.15
C GLU A 109 3.62 -1.40 -17.23
N SER A 110 3.97 -0.31 -17.93
CA SER A 110 5.37 0.14 -18.02
C SER A 110 5.93 0.63 -16.69
N ASP A 111 5.08 1.19 -15.82
CA ASP A 111 5.49 1.62 -14.48
C ASP A 111 5.76 0.40 -13.58
N LEU A 112 4.88 -0.61 -13.60
CA LEU A 112 5.12 -1.87 -12.88
C LEU A 112 6.37 -2.60 -13.38
N THR A 113 6.56 -2.64 -14.70
CA THR A 113 7.74 -3.25 -15.33
C THR A 113 9.02 -2.52 -14.91
N TYR A 114 8.98 -1.19 -14.87
CA TYR A 114 10.12 -0.40 -14.38
C TYR A 114 10.37 -0.65 -12.89
N LEU A 115 9.30 -0.67 -12.08
CA LEU A 115 9.38 -0.86 -10.64
C LEU A 115 10.04 -2.21 -10.30
N SER A 116 9.65 -3.29 -10.99
CA SER A 116 10.22 -4.63 -10.76
C SER A 116 11.72 -4.72 -11.08
N GLN A 117 12.22 -3.88 -11.97
CA GLN A 117 13.63 -3.83 -12.37
C GLN A 117 14.44 -2.78 -11.62
N CYS A 118 13.79 -1.87 -10.89
CA CYS A 118 14.44 -0.73 -10.26
C CYS A 118 15.38 -1.21 -9.12
N PRO A 119 16.68 -0.84 -9.13
CA PRO A 119 17.61 -1.21 -8.06
C PRO A 119 17.20 -0.62 -6.71
N SER A 120 16.62 0.58 -6.72
CA SER A 120 16.27 1.33 -5.52
C SER A 120 15.13 0.71 -4.71
N VAL A 121 14.47 -0.34 -5.20
CA VAL A 121 13.39 -1.05 -4.47
C VAL A 121 13.76 -2.48 -4.09
N SER A 122 15.01 -2.89 -4.31
CA SER A 122 15.47 -4.27 -4.04
C SER A 122 15.53 -4.65 -2.56
N LEU A 123 15.52 -3.66 -1.65
CA LEU A 123 15.62 -3.87 -0.20
C LEU A 123 14.37 -3.39 0.54
N LEU A 124 13.24 -3.28 -0.16
CA LEU A 124 11.98 -2.86 0.45
C LEU A 124 11.59 -3.82 1.58
N LYS A 125 11.22 -3.21 2.71
CA LYS A 125 10.54 -3.82 3.83
C LYS A 125 9.04 -3.61 3.71
N ASP A 126 8.62 -2.44 3.23
CA ASP A 126 7.20 -2.10 3.15
C ASP A 126 6.85 -1.68 1.71
N LEU A 127 5.90 -2.38 1.12
CA LEU A 127 5.35 -2.07 -0.20
C LEU A 127 3.84 -1.85 -0.09
N GLY A 128 3.39 -0.63 -0.35
CA GLY A 128 1.98 -0.28 -0.44
C GLY A 128 1.58 0.13 -1.85
N LEU A 129 0.52 -0.48 -2.38
CA LEU A 129 -0.10 -0.14 -3.66
C LEU A 129 -1.61 0.15 -3.51
N SER A 130 -2.06 0.46 -2.29
CA SER A 130 -3.48 0.62 -1.97
C SER A 130 -4.20 1.61 -2.89
N GLY A 131 -5.37 1.25 -3.41
CA GLY A 131 -6.19 2.08 -4.31
C GLY A 131 -5.61 2.25 -5.72
N VAL A 132 -4.55 1.49 -6.08
CA VAL A 132 -4.03 1.45 -7.45
C VAL A 132 -4.83 0.43 -8.27
N ASN A 133 -5.41 0.84 -9.39
CA ASN A 133 -6.18 -0.08 -10.25
C ASN A 133 -5.26 -1.08 -10.99
N LEU A 134 -5.28 -2.33 -10.54
CA LEU A 134 -4.52 -3.45 -11.10
C LEU A 134 -5.37 -4.40 -11.96
N THR A 135 -6.68 -4.17 -12.07
CA THR A 135 -7.66 -5.07 -12.71
C THR A 135 -7.27 -5.48 -14.13
N SER A 136 -6.78 -4.54 -14.95
CA SER A 136 -6.44 -4.78 -16.36
C SER A 136 -4.96 -5.02 -16.61
N LEU A 137 -4.13 -5.08 -15.56
CA LEU A 137 -2.68 -5.19 -15.68
C LEU A 137 -2.23 -6.65 -15.54
N ASN A 138 -1.16 -7.01 -16.25
CA ASN A 138 -0.44 -8.25 -15.99
C ASN A 138 0.41 -8.11 -14.72
N LEU A 139 0.18 -8.97 -13.73
CA LEU A 139 0.87 -8.93 -12.44
C LEU A 139 2.21 -9.67 -12.42
N GLU A 140 2.69 -10.19 -13.55
CA GLU A 140 4.01 -10.82 -13.64
C GLU A 140 5.13 -9.88 -13.14
N SER A 141 5.07 -8.59 -13.47
CA SER A 141 6.03 -7.61 -12.94
C SER A 141 5.94 -7.42 -11.43
N LEU A 142 4.72 -7.46 -10.87
CA LEU A 142 4.52 -7.41 -9.42
C LEU A 142 5.03 -8.68 -8.75
N GLN A 143 4.82 -9.85 -9.37
CA GLN A 143 5.36 -11.13 -8.90
C GLN A 143 6.89 -11.07 -8.83
N VAL A 144 7.56 -10.59 -9.87
CA VAL A 144 9.02 -10.42 -9.92
C VAL A 144 9.50 -9.46 -8.83
N LEU A 145 8.77 -8.37 -8.59
CA LEU A 145 9.10 -7.42 -7.53
C LEU A 145 9.05 -8.10 -6.14
N ILE A 146 7.96 -8.81 -5.84
CA ILE A 146 7.77 -9.53 -4.57
C ILE A 146 8.85 -10.60 -4.40
N GLU A 147 9.18 -11.35 -5.46
CA GLU A 147 10.23 -12.37 -5.41
C GLU A 147 11.60 -11.76 -5.09
N ARG A 148 11.92 -10.61 -5.70
CA ARG A 148 13.18 -9.88 -5.45
C ARG A 148 13.27 -9.36 -4.02
N THR A 149 12.16 -8.95 -3.40
CA THR A 149 12.12 -8.42 -2.04
C THR A 149 11.76 -9.49 -1.00
N SER A 150 11.61 -10.75 -1.39
CA SER A 150 11.19 -11.86 -0.51
C SER A 150 12.03 -12.05 0.76
N ALA A 151 13.31 -11.65 0.72
CA ALA A 151 14.22 -11.72 1.87
C ALA A 151 14.09 -10.54 2.85
N THR A 152 13.42 -9.45 2.48
CA THR A 152 13.35 -8.19 3.26
C THR A 152 11.92 -7.73 3.55
N LEU A 153 10.97 -8.06 2.68
CA LEU A 153 9.58 -7.61 2.73
C LEU A 153 8.89 -8.09 4.01
N GLN A 154 8.44 -7.14 4.80
CA GLN A 154 7.73 -7.29 6.08
C GLN A 154 6.26 -6.89 5.93
N GLU A 155 5.96 -5.85 5.16
CA GLU A 155 4.59 -5.37 4.97
C GLU A 155 4.26 -5.29 3.47
N LEU A 156 3.12 -5.87 3.10
CA LEU A 156 2.55 -5.76 1.77
C LEU A 156 1.10 -5.30 1.89
N ASP A 157 0.79 -4.19 1.24
CA ASP A 157 -0.56 -3.62 1.16
C ASP A 157 -1.00 -3.51 -0.30
N LEU A 158 -2.03 -4.27 -0.65
CA LEU A 158 -2.68 -4.31 -1.96
C LEU A 158 -4.18 -4.01 -1.84
N ASP A 159 -4.57 -3.19 -0.85
CA ASP A 159 -5.98 -2.85 -0.63
C ASP A 159 -6.58 -2.13 -1.85
N GLU A 160 -7.86 -2.39 -2.13
CA GLU A 160 -8.65 -1.70 -3.16
C GLU A 160 -8.01 -1.68 -4.56
N CYS A 161 -7.21 -2.70 -4.89
CA CYS A 161 -6.52 -2.79 -6.17
C CYS A 161 -7.35 -3.37 -7.32
N GLY A 162 -8.53 -3.94 -7.04
CA GLY A 162 -9.36 -4.62 -8.04
C GLY A 162 -8.75 -5.94 -8.55
N ILE A 163 -7.84 -6.56 -7.78
CA ILE A 163 -7.20 -7.84 -8.14
C ILE A 163 -8.24 -8.96 -8.12
N MET A 164 -8.37 -9.68 -9.23
CA MET A 164 -9.27 -10.84 -9.35
C MET A 164 -8.59 -12.15 -8.95
N ASP A 165 -9.38 -13.20 -8.69
CA ASP A 165 -8.92 -14.53 -8.28
C ASP A 165 -7.74 -15.10 -9.08
N SER A 166 -7.79 -15.00 -10.42
CA SER A 166 -6.74 -15.54 -11.31
C SER A 166 -5.43 -14.77 -11.17
N GLN A 167 -5.49 -13.44 -11.09
CA GLN A 167 -4.35 -12.56 -10.87
C GLN A 167 -3.75 -12.78 -9.49
N PHE A 168 -4.60 -12.85 -8.45
CA PHE A 168 -4.16 -13.10 -7.07
C PHE A 168 -3.47 -14.47 -6.95
N SER A 169 -4.06 -15.51 -7.55
CA SER A 169 -3.49 -16.86 -7.54
C SER A 169 -2.10 -16.91 -8.17
N ALA A 170 -1.83 -16.07 -9.18
CA ALA A 170 -0.51 -15.96 -9.80
C ALA A 170 0.55 -15.32 -8.88
N LEU A 171 0.14 -14.52 -7.88
CA LEU A 171 1.04 -13.93 -6.88
C LEU A 171 1.43 -14.90 -5.75
N LEU A 172 0.63 -15.94 -5.51
CA LEU A 172 0.83 -16.85 -4.37
C LEU A 172 2.22 -17.51 -4.32
N PRO A 173 2.82 -17.95 -5.45
CA PRO A 173 4.16 -18.54 -5.42
C PRO A 173 5.24 -17.58 -4.90
N SER A 174 5.24 -16.31 -5.35
CA SER A 174 6.24 -15.33 -4.87
C SER A 174 6.00 -14.95 -3.41
N LEU A 175 4.74 -14.83 -2.99
CA LEU A 175 4.39 -14.58 -1.59
C LEU A 175 4.89 -15.69 -0.65
N SER A 176 4.84 -16.95 -1.07
CA SER A 176 5.31 -18.08 -0.26
C SER A 176 6.81 -18.01 0.08
N GLY A 177 7.60 -17.26 -0.70
CA GLY A 177 9.02 -17.01 -0.45
C GLY A 177 9.31 -15.89 0.55
N CYS A 178 8.31 -15.08 0.91
CA CYS A 178 8.49 -13.87 1.72
C CYS A 178 8.67 -14.18 3.22
N SER A 179 9.82 -14.75 3.58
CA SER A 179 10.11 -15.25 4.94
C SER A 179 10.06 -14.18 6.05
N GLN A 180 10.21 -12.90 5.69
CA GLN A 180 10.15 -11.78 6.62
C GLN A 180 8.76 -11.17 6.78
N LEU A 181 7.78 -11.58 5.96
CA LEU A 181 6.46 -10.97 5.91
C LEU A 181 5.76 -11.13 7.25
N THR A 182 5.35 -10.01 7.85
CA THR A 182 4.61 -9.92 9.12
C THR A 182 3.17 -9.53 8.90
N THR A 183 2.92 -8.67 7.91
CA THR A 183 1.62 -8.07 7.62
C THR A 183 1.30 -8.17 6.14
N PHE A 184 0.10 -8.65 5.80
CA PHE A 184 -0.40 -8.65 4.43
C PHE A 184 -1.85 -8.15 4.40
N SER A 185 -2.11 -7.08 3.65
CA SER A 185 -3.44 -6.52 3.43
C SER A 185 -3.82 -6.55 1.96
N PHE A 186 -5.06 -6.93 1.67
CA PHE A 186 -5.64 -6.91 0.33
C PHE A 186 -7.17 -6.75 0.38
N CYS A 187 -7.66 -5.99 1.36
CA CYS A 187 -9.07 -5.66 1.51
C CYS A 187 -9.62 -4.92 0.27
N GLY A 188 -10.94 -4.95 0.07
CA GLY A 188 -11.56 -4.30 -1.10
C GLY A 188 -11.27 -4.95 -2.47
N ASN A 189 -10.54 -6.06 -2.53
CA ASN A 189 -10.37 -6.86 -3.76
C ASN A 189 -11.49 -7.92 -3.90
N PRO A 190 -11.98 -8.20 -5.11
CA PRO A 190 -12.98 -9.24 -5.35
C PRO A 190 -12.35 -10.64 -5.30
N ILE A 191 -12.19 -11.18 -4.09
CA ILE A 191 -11.51 -12.47 -3.84
C ILE A 191 -12.50 -13.52 -3.31
N SER A 192 -12.47 -14.72 -3.90
CA SER A 192 -13.29 -15.87 -3.44
C SER A 192 -12.70 -16.57 -2.23
N MET A 193 -13.55 -17.35 -1.56
CA MET A 193 -13.12 -18.24 -0.48
C MET A 193 -12.08 -19.26 -0.95
N ALA A 194 -12.17 -19.74 -2.21
CA ALA A 194 -11.21 -20.68 -2.76
C ALA A 194 -9.79 -20.10 -2.82
N VAL A 195 -9.65 -18.83 -3.17
CA VAL A 195 -8.36 -18.12 -3.18
C VAL A 195 -7.85 -17.88 -1.77
N LEU A 196 -8.72 -17.56 -0.80
CA LEU A 196 -8.32 -17.43 0.61
C LEU A 196 -7.80 -18.75 1.20
N GLU A 197 -8.45 -19.88 0.88
CA GLU A 197 -7.96 -21.20 1.26
C GLU A 197 -6.60 -21.52 0.63
N SER A 198 -6.43 -21.18 -0.65
CA SER A 198 -5.15 -21.30 -1.35
C SER A 198 -4.05 -20.43 -0.71
N LEU A 199 -4.37 -19.18 -0.37
CA LEU A 199 -3.47 -18.27 0.34
C LEU A 199 -3.03 -18.86 1.68
N LEU A 200 -3.96 -19.42 2.45
CA LEU A 200 -3.66 -20.07 3.72
C LEU A 200 -2.61 -21.17 3.52
N HIS A 201 -2.78 -22.02 2.51
CA HIS A 201 -1.81 -23.08 2.19
C HIS A 201 -0.42 -22.53 1.83
N HIS A 202 -0.34 -21.47 1.01
CA HIS A 202 0.93 -20.86 0.59
C HIS A 202 1.63 -20.09 1.71
N THR A 203 0.87 -19.56 2.66
CA THR A 203 1.40 -18.80 3.79
C THR A 203 1.71 -19.65 5.01
N MET A 204 1.46 -20.97 4.98
CA MET A 204 1.74 -21.87 6.11
C MET A 204 3.21 -21.85 6.56
N GLY A 205 4.16 -21.69 5.62
CA GLY A 205 5.59 -21.67 5.91
C GLY A 205 6.13 -20.34 6.46
N LEU A 206 5.36 -19.25 6.38
CA LEU A 206 5.82 -17.91 6.72
C LEU A 206 5.81 -17.66 8.23
N SER A 207 6.79 -18.18 8.96
CA SER A 207 6.80 -18.18 10.44
C SER A 207 6.53 -16.83 11.11
N LYS A 208 6.90 -15.72 10.45
CA LYS A 208 6.74 -14.34 10.94
C LYS A 208 5.39 -13.70 10.61
N LEU A 209 4.63 -14.26 9.67
CA LEU A 209 3.34 -13.71 9.29
C LEU A 209 2.41 -13.79 10.49
N SER A 210 1.88 -12.63 10.88
CA SER A 210 1.07 -12.47 12.09
C SER A 210 -0.24 -11.76 11.82
N HIS A 211 -0.29 -10.89 10.81
CA HIS A 211 -1.48 -10.12 10.45
C HIS A 211 -1.83 -10.33 8.98
N VAL A 212 -3.06 -10.78 8.72
CA VAL A 212 -3.63 -10.89 7.37
C VAL A 212 -4.99 -10.20 7.36
N LEU A 213 -5.08 -9.12 6.60
CA LEU A 213 -6.30 -8.35 6.37
C LEU A 213 -6.83 -8.72 4.99
N TYR A 214 -8.05 -9.24 4.94
CA TYR A 214 -8.62 -9.79 3.71
C TYR A 214 -10.05 -9.27 3.47
N PRO A 215 -10.55 -9.26 2.22
CA PRO A 215 -11.89 -8.79 1.91
C PRO A 215 -12.95 -9.81 2.36
N ALA A 216 -14.21 -9.40 2.52
CA ALA A 216 -15.29 -10.38 2.64
C ALA A 216 -15.30 -11.26 1.37
N PRO A 217 -15.33 -12.61 1.50
CA PRO A 217 -15.27 -13.49 0.33
C PRO A 217 -16.44 -13.22 -0.64
N LEU A 218 -16.21 -13.40 -1.94
CA LEU A 218 -17.25 -13.18 -2.97
C LEU A 218 -18.55 -13.96 -2.69
N GLU A 219 -18.44 -15.16 -2.12
CA GLU A 219 -19.58 -16.00 -1.76
C GLU A 219 -20.46 -15.41 -0.66
N SER A 220 -19.98 -14.41 0.09
CA SER A 220 -20.74 -13.75 1.15
C SER A 220 -21.68 -12.65 0.67
N TYR A 221 -21.60 -12.25 -0.61
CA TYR A 221 -22.48 -11.24 -1.18
C TYR A 221 -23.75 -11.85 -1.77
N GLU A 222 -24.90 -11.20 -1.53
CA GLU A 222 -26.20 -11.64 -2.03
C GLU A 222 -26.47 -11.18 -3.47
N ASP A 223 -25.86 -10.05 -3.86
CA ASP A 223 -26.11 -9.39 -5.13
C ASP A 223 -24.86 -8.65 -5.67
N VAL A 224 -24.99 -8.14 -6.90
CA VAL A 224 -23.97 -7.31 -7.56
C VAL A 224 -23.84 -5.90 -6.98
N HIS A 225 -24.74 -5.50 -6.09
CA HIS A 225 -24.74 -4.19 -5.43
C HIS A 225 -23.89 -4.17 -4.16
N GLY A 226 -23.33 -5.31 -3.76
CA GLY A 226 -22.42 -5.41 -2.62
C GLY A 226 -23.13 -5.65 -1.30
N THR A 227 -24.38 -6.14 -1.31
CA THR A 227 -25.11 -6.49 -0.09
C THR A 227 -24.49 -7.73 0.56
N LEU A 228 -24.03 -7.62 1.82
CA LEU A 228 -23.41 -8.72 2.56
C LEU A 228 -24.44 -9.57 3.31
N HIS A 229 -24.42 -10.89 3.07
CA HIS A 229 -25.11 -11.86 3.91
C HIS A 229 -24.29 -12.16 5.17
N LEU A 230 -24.50 -11.38 6.23
CA LEU A 230 -23.75 -11.47 7.49
C LEU A 230 -23.67 -12.89 8.09
N GLY A 231 -24.76 -13.65 8.02
CA GLY A 231 -24.79 -15.04 8.50
C GLY A 231 -23.86 -15.99 7.71
N LEU A 232 -23.74 -15.81 6.40
CA LEU A 232 -22.87 -16.60 5.54
C LEU A 232 -21.42 -16.15 5.68
N LEU A 233 -21.18 -14.84 5.77
CA LEU A 233 -19.86 -14.28 6.09
C LEU A 233 -19.30 -14.89 7.38
N ALA A 234 -20.11 -14.93 8.44
CA ALA A 234 -19.72 -15.54 9.72
C ALA A 234 -19.39 -17.04 9.57
N GLN A 235 -20.14 -17.79 8.76
CA GLN A 235 -19.87 -19.20 8.48
C GLN A 235 -18.54 -19.40 7.72
N LEU A 236 -18.28 -18.57 6.70
CA LEU A 236 -17.04 -18.62 5.92
C LEU A 236 -15.82 -18.23 6.76
N HIS A 237 -15.94 -17.20 7.60
CA HIS A 237 -14.90 -16.82 8.53
C HIS A 237 -14.61 -17.92 9.55
N ALA A 238 -15.65 -18.56 10.11
CA ALA A 238 -15.50 -19.70 11.02
C ALA A 238 -14.80 -20.90 10.34
N ARG A 239 -15.12 -21.17 9.07
CA ARG A 239 -14.44 -22.19 8.26
C ARG A 239 -12.95 -21.87 8.08
N LEU A 240 -12.60 -20.64 7.72
CA LEU A 240 -11.20 -20.22 7.56
C LEU A 240 -10.42 -20.36 8.88
N LYS A 241 -11.02 -19.92 9.99
CA LYS A 241 -10.45 -20.08 11.33
C LYS A 241 -10.23 -21.54 11.71
N GLN A 242 -11.17 -22.43 11.37
CA GLN A 242 -11.01 -23.86 11.59
C GLN A 242 -9.82 -24.43 10.79
N LEU A 243 -9.60 -23.97 9.56
CA LEU A 243 -8.44 -24.35 8.75
C LEU A 243 -7.13 -23.84 9.38
N LEU A 244 -7.10 -22.58 9.83
CA LEU A 244 -5.93 -22.01 10.53
C LEU A 244 -5.57 -22.80 11.80
N CYS A 245 -6.58 -23.16 12.60
CA CYS A 245 -6.40 -23.98 13.79
C CYS A 245 -5.85 -25.39 13.47
N LYS A 246 -6.38 -26.05 12.43
CA LYS A 246 -5.88 -27.36 11.96
C LYS A 246 -4.44 -27.29 11.47
N SER A 247 -4.05 -26.16 10.90
CA SER A 247 -2.69 -25.90 10.39
C SER A 247 -1.70 -25.44 11.46
N GLY A 248 -2.11 -25.35 12.74
CA GLY A 248 -1.24 -24.93 13.85
C GLY A 248 -0.90 -23.43 13.85
N ARG A 249 -1.66 -22.61 13.12
CA ARG A 249 -1.44 -21.16 12.94
C ARG A 249 -2.49 -20.33 13.69
N SER A 250 -3.00 -20.84 14.81
CA SER A 250 -4.06 -20.20 15.62
C SER A 250 -3.65 -18.85 16.22
N SER A 251 -2.36 -18.50 16.23
CA SER A 251 -1.85 -17.21 16.69
C SER A 251 -1.86 -16.12 15.61
N MET A 252 -2.17 -16.45 14.35
CA MET A 252 -2.21 -15.48 13.26
C MET A 252 -3.55 -14.75 13.26
N PHE A 253 -3.52 -13.42 13.23
CA PHE A 253 -4.70 -12.56 13.17
C PHE A 253 -5.16 -12.43 11.72
N TRP A 254 -6.18 -13.21 11.37
CA TRP A 254 -6.90 -13.07 10.10
C TRP A 254 -8.19 -12.32 10.36
N VAL A 255 -8.28 -11.11 9.83
CA VAL A 255 -9.44 -10.24 10.02
C VAL A 255 -9.99 -9.88 8.65
N SER A 256 -11.29 -10.09 8.47
CA SER A 256 -11.94 -9.60 7.26
C SER A 256 -12.30 -8.14 7.48
N ALA A 257 -11.94 -7.26 6.56
CA ALA A 257 -12.38 -5.87 6.57
C ALA A 257 -13.24 -5.58 5.34
N SER A 258 -14.36 -4.92 5.53
CA SER A 258 -15.18 -4.42 4.43
C SER A 258 -15.79 -3.07 4.78
N PRO A 259 -15.88 -2.14 3.82
CA PRO A 259 -16.46 -0.83 4.07
C PRO A 259 -17.94 -0.95 4.43
N CYS A 260 -18.36 -0.17 5.42
CA CYS A 260 -19.76 -0.06 5.81
C CYS A 260 -20.56 0.61 4.67
N PRO A 261 -21.67 0.02 4.20
CA PRO A 261 -22.48 0.64 3.16
C PRO A 261 -23.19 1.93 3.61
N HIS A 262 -23.29 2.19 4.92
CA HIS A 262 -23.96 3.37 5.48
C HIS A 262 -23.03 4.55 5.76
N CYS A 263 -21.84 4.30 6.30
CA CYS A 263 -20.89 5.37 6.67
C CYS A 263 -19.56 5.31 5.92
N GLY A 264 -19.27 4.23 5.19
CA GLY A 264 -18.00 4.03 4.49
C GLY A 264 -16.85 3.55 5.39
N ASP A 265 -17.00 3.57 6.72
CA ASP A 265 -15.94 3.11 7.65
C ASP A 265 -15.66 1.61 7.48
N GLN A 266 -14.39 1.19 7.60
CA GLN A 266 -14.04 -0.22 7.58
C GLN A 266 -14.64 -0.96 8.78
N ILE A 267 -15.46 -1.96 8.49
CA ILE A 267 -15.96 -2.91 9.48
C ILE A 267 -14.98 -4.06 9.56
N LEU A 268 -14.37 -4.26 10.73
CA LEU A 268 -13.59 -5.43 11.04
C LEU A 268 -14.52 -6.55 11.51
N TYR A 269 -14.47 -7.68 10.79
CA TYR A 269 -15.14 -8.91 11.18
C TYR A 269 -14.10 -9.85 11.79
N ASP A 270 -14.16 -9.96 13.12
CA ASP A 270 -13.58 -11.07 13.89
C ASP A 270 -14.73 -11.98 14.36
N THR A 271 -14.42 -13.05 15.08
CA THR A 271 -15.37 -13.99 15.71
C THR A 271 -16.35 -13.39 16.73
N GLU A 272 -16.26 -12.10 17.06
CA GLU A 272 -17.22 -11.32 17.88
C GLU A 272 -17.78 -10.12 17.09
N PRO A 273 -18.95 -9.55 17.44
CA PRO A 273 -19.83 -8.91 16.47
C PRO A 273 -19.35 -7.56 15.94
N ILE A 274 -19.75 -7.29 14.70
CA ILE A 274 -19.75 -6.03 13.91
C ILE A 274 -19.37 -4.79 14.72
N LEU A 275 -18.15 -4.29 14.54
CA LEU A 275 -17.64 -3.06 15.18
C LEU A 275 -18.09 -1.76 14.49
N CYS A 276 -19.23 -1.77 13.79
CA CYS A 276 -19.73 -0.58 13.11
C CYS A 276 -20.85 0.09 13.91
N PRO A 277 -20.70 1.37 14.28
CA PRO A 277 -21.72 2.13 15.01
C PRO A 277 -23.10 2.12 14.34
N CYS A 278 -23.16 1.98 13.01
CA CYS A 278 -24.41 1.92 12.24
C CYS A 278 -25.27 0.67 12.50
N TYR A 279 -24.70 -0.39 13.08
CA TYR A 279 -25.41 -1.65 13.35
C TYR A 279 -25.64 -1.89 14.85
N LEU A 280 -25.24 -0.95 15.71
CA LEU A 280 -25.57 -0.98 17.13
C LEU A 280 -26.99 -0.38 17.33
N PRO A 281 -27.89 -1.05 18.06
CA PRO A 281 -29.19 -0.46 18.41
C PRO A 281 -28.99 0.75 19.34
N ASP A 282 -29.74 1.83 19.10
CA ASP A 282 -29.82 3.03 19.95
C ASP A 282 -30.22 2.75 21.40
#